data_AF-A0A7S2P358-F1
#
_entry.id   AF-A0A7S2P358-F1
#
_cell.length_a   1.000
_cell.length_b   1.000
_cell.length_c   1.000
_cell.angle_alpha   90.00
_cell.angle_beta   90.00
_cell.angle_gamma   90.00
#
_symmetry.space_group_name_H-M   'P 1'
#
loop_
_entity.id
_entity.type
_entity.pdbx_description
1 polymer ?
#
loop_
_entity_poly.entity_id
_entity_poly.type
_entity_poly.pdbx_seq_one_letter_code
_entity_poly.pdbx_strand_id
1 'polypeptide(L)'
;ATDVPHLSSGAFDLVVEKSTIDALMCSDRHALAVASLLREAQRLTAAAGVFLSVSMHGPRVMLRWLRQACFGWQVRVVVLHEESEEGGQLQSGAAQRSKRRRNAHFAYVCS
;
A
#
# COMPACT_ATOMS: atom_id res chain seq x y z
N ALA A 1 24.10 15.53 -1.09
CA ALA A 1 23.32 14.58 -0.27
C ALA A 1 22.30 15.40 0.50
N THR A 2 21.01 15.18 0.28
CA THR A 2 19.96 15.78 1.12
C THR A 2 19.92 14.99 2.40
N ASP A 3 20.45 15.57 3.47
CA ASP A 3 20.35 14.99 4.81
C ASP A 3 18.88 15.03 5.22
N VAL A 4 18.26 13.87 5.39
CA VAL A 4 16.86 13.79 5.81
C VAL A 4 16.88 13.97 7.32
N PRO A 5 16.35 15.08 7.85
CA PRO A 5 16.41 15.34 9.28
C PRO A 5 15.78 14.19 10.06
N HIS A 6 16.31 13.89 11.23
CA HIS A 6 15.74 12.88 12.10
C HIS A 6 14.28 13.23 12.42
N LEU A 7 13.35 12.38 11.97
CA LEU A 7 11.92 12.55 12.18
C LEU A 7 11.50 11.86 13.49
N SER A 8 10.83 12.60 14.38
CA SER A 8 10.33 12.08 15.65
C SER A 8 9.29 10.97 15.46
N SER A 9 9.17 10.07 16.43
CA SER A 9 8.12 9.06 16.43
C SER A 9 6.74 9.71 16.57
N GLY A 10 5.74 9.20 15.86
CA GLY A 10 4.38 9.73 15.86
C GLY A 10 4.26 11.16 15.29
N ALA A 11 5.22 11.60 14.47
CA ALA A 11 5.24 12.96 13.93
C ALA A 11 4.15 13.24 12.87
N PHE A 12 3.49 12.21 12.35
CA PHE A 12 2.53 12.35 11.26
C PHE A 12 1.20 11.65 11.57
N ASP A 13 0.09 12.38 11.37
CA ASP A 13 -1.26 11.80 11.42
C ASP A 13 -1.56 10.91 10.21
N LEU A 14 -0.82 11.10 9.11
CA LEU A 14 -0.94 10.30 7.89
C LEU A 14 0.43 10.05 7.27
N VAL A 15 0.77 8.77 7.11
CA VAL A 15 1.92 8.32 6.31
C VAL A 15 1.37 7.62 5.08
N VAL A 16 1.80 8.04 3.89
CA VAL A 16 1.36 7.44 2.62
C VAL A 16 2.54 6.86 1.88
N GLU A 17 2.38 5.63 1.42
CA GLU A 17 3.26 4.98 0.48
C GLU A 17 2.44 4.49 -0.72
N LYS A 18 2.93 4.75 -1.93
CA LYS A 18 2.33 4.22 -3.16
C LYS A 18 3.40 3.53 -3.99
N SER A 19 3.21 2.25 -4.26
CA SER A 19 4.06 1.42 -5.11
C SER A 19 5.53 1.33 -4.70
N THR A 20 5.89 1.80 -3.51
CA THR A 20 7.27 1.65 -3.02
C THR A 20 7.49 0.21 -2.58
N ILE A 21 6.51 -0.39 -1.89
CA ILE A 21 6.56 -1.81 -1.54
C ILE A 21 6.57 -2.67 -2.81
N ASP A 22 5.80 -2.29 -3.83
CA ASP A 22 5.81 -2.96 -5.14
C ASP A 22 7.22 -2.98 -5.73
N ALA A 23 7.89 -1.83 -5.76
CA ALA A 23 9.24 -1.70 -6.28
C ALA A 23 10.28 -2.48 -5.45
N LEU A 24 10.16 -2.46 -4.11
CA LEU A 24 11.06 -3.23 -3.24
C LEU A 24 10.95 -4.73 -3.50
N MET A 25 9.74 -5.24 -3.73
CA MET A 25 9.48 -6.66 -4.00
C MET A 25 10.04 -7.17 -5.34
N CYS A 26 10.47 -6.29 -6.24
CA CYS A 26 11.16 -6.68 -7.47
C CYS A 26 12.58 -7.23 -7.22
N SER A 27 13.12 -7.09 -6.01
CA SER A 27 14.43 -7.61 -5.62
C SER A 27 14.32 -8.98 -4.92
N ASP A 28 15.28 -9.87 -5.18
CA ASP A 28 15.39 -11.19 -4.52
C ASP A 28 15.58 -11.08 -2.99
N ARG A 29 16.09 -9.94 -2.51
CA ARG A 29 16.33 -9.67 -1.08
C ARG A 29 15.41 -8.59 -0.51
N HIS A 30 14.17 -8.54 -0.98
CA HIS A 30 13.19 -7.51 -0.61
C HIS A 30 12.77 -7.53 0.87
N ALA A 31 12.81 -8.68 1.53
CA ALA A 31 12.18 -8.86 2.85
C ALA A 31 12.66 -7.86 3.91
N LEU A 32 13.98 -7.63 4.00
CA LEU A 32 14.55 -6.68 4.95
C LEU A 32 14.19 -5.23 4.60
N ALA A 33 14.15 -4.89 3.32
CA ALA A 33 13.80 -3.54 2.87
C ALA A 33 12.33 -3.23 3.16
N VAL A 34 11.42 -4.16 2.87
CA VAL A 34 9.99 -4.03 3.18
C VAL A 34 9.77 -3.94 4.69
N ALA A 35 10.43 -4.80 5.48
CA ALA A 35 10.33 -4.75 6.93
C ALA A 35 10.83 -3.43 7.51
N SER A 36 11.95 -2.90 7.00
CA SER A 36 12.50 -1.60 7.42
C SER A 36 11.55 -0.45 7.10
N LEU A 37 10.98 -0.43 5.89
CA LEU A 37 9.99 0.57 5.49
C LEU A 37 8.76 0.54 6.38
N LEU A 38 8.20 -0.64 6.66
CA LEU A 38 7.00 -0.76 7.49
C LEU A 38 7.26 -0.41 8.95
N ARG A 39 8.44 -0.75 9.48
CA ARG A 39 8.85 -0.35 10.84
C ARG A 39 8.96 1.16 10.96
N GLU A 40 9.56 1.83 9.97
CA GLU A 40 9.62 3.30 9.99
C GLU A 40 8.27 3.95 9.76
N ALA A 41 7.43 3.42 8.87
CA ALA A 41 6.06 3.91 8.68
C ALA A 41 5.26 3.83 9.99
N GLN A 42 5.33 2.70 10.69
CA GLN A 42 4.69 2.53 12.00
C GLN A 42 5.24 3.50 13.04
N ARG A 43 6.57 3.64 13.12
CA ARG A 43 7.20 4.56 14.07
C ARG A 43 6.78 6.01 13.84
N LEU A 44 6.65 6.42 12.58
CA LEU A 44 6.32 7.80 12.18
C LEU A 44 4.83 8.12 12.32
N THR A 45 3.96 7.13 12.24
CA THR A 45 2.51 7.30 12.34
C THR A 45 2.12 7.57 13.80
N ALA A 46 1.35 8.63 14.04
CA ALA A 46 0.81 8.96 15.35
C ALA A 46 -0.10 7.85 15.88
N ALA A 47 -0.32 7.80 17.20
CA ALA A 47 -1.13 6.74 17.82
C ALA A 47 -2.59 6.70 17.31
N ALA A 48 -3.14 7.84 16.89
CA ALA A 48 -4.45 7.95 16.24
C ALA A 48 -4.35 8.22 14.73
N GLY A 49 -3.14 8.10 14.18
CA GLY A 49 -2.84 8.34 12.78
C GLY A 49 -3.10 7.12 11.90
N VAL A 50 -2.88 7.29 10.60
CA VAL A 50 -3.10 6.26 9.60
C VAL A 50 -1.84 6.05 8.77
N PHE A 51 -1.48 4.79 8.56
CA PHE A 51 -0.58 4.41 7.46
C PHE A 51 -1.40 3.89 6.28
N LEU A 52 -1.28 4.55 5.14
CA LEU A 52 -1.95 4.20 3.89
C LEU A 52 -0.94 3.64 2.89
N SER A 53 -1.07 2.36 2.56
CA SER A 53 -0.29 1.71 1.50
C SER A 53 -1.16 1.49 0.28
N VAL A 54 -0.70 1.94 -0.89
CA VAL A 54 -1.36 1.70 -2.18
C VAL A 54 -0.47 0.83 -3.06
N SER A 55 -0.97 -0.34 -3.45
CA SER A 55 -0.16 -1.38 -4.07
C SER A 55 -0.93 -2.14 -5.16
N MET A 56 -0.20 -2.61 -6.17
CA MET A 56 -0.70 -3.57 -7.17
C MET A 56 -0.77 -5.00 -6.63
N HIS A 57 -0.03 -5.30 -5.57
CA HIS A 57 -0.10 -6.59 -4.92
C HIS A 57 -1.43 -6.75 -4.18
N GLY A 58 -2.12 -7.85 -4.47
CA GLY A 58 -3.39 -8.17 -3.83
C GLY A 58 -3.27 -8.58 -2.35
N PRO A 59 -4.40 -8.71 -1.64
CA PRO A 59 -4.41 -8.89 -0.18
C PRO A 59 -3.65 -10.11 0.33
N ARG A 60 -3.58 -11.18 -0.46
CA ARG A 60 -2.80 -12.39 -0.12
C ARG A 60 -1.31 -12.09 0.10
N VAL A 61 -0.75 -11.14 -0.64
CA VAL A 61 0.66 -10.76 -0.52
C VAL A 61 0.80 -9.72 0.57
N MET A 62 0.05 -8.63 0.49
CA MET A 62 0.22 -7.46 1.37
C MET A 62 -0.16 -7.72 2.82
N LEU A 63 -1.21 -8.51 3.10
CA LEU A 63 -1.63 -8.77 4.49
C LEU A 63 -0.60 -9.59 5.27
N ARG A 64 0.26 -10.37 4.61
CA ARG A 64 1.38 -11.06 5.27
C ARG A 64 2.40 -10.08 5.82
N TRP A 65 2.53 -8.90 5.23
CA TRP A 65 3.41 -7.85 5.71
C TRP A 65 2.71 -6.92 6.69
N LEU A 66 1.48 -6.51 6.39
CA LEU A 66 0.80 -5.48 7.16
C LEU A 66 0.16 -5.99 8.46
N ARG A 67 -0.15 -7.29 8.61
CA ARG A 67 -0.80 -7.83 9.84
C ARG A 67 0.18 -8.40 10.87
N GLN A 68 1.44 -7.97 10.86
CA GLN A 68 2.39 -8.40 11.87
C GLN A 68 2.00 -7.81 13.23
N ALA A 69 1.99 -8.65 14.27
CA ALA A 69 1.52 -8.27 15.61
C ALA A 69 2.29 -7.08 16.20
N CYS A 70 3.55 -6.91 15.81
CA CYS A 70 4.41 -5.80 16.26
C CYS A 70 3.92 -4.42 15.82
N PHE A 71 3.06 -4.31 14.80
CA PHE A 71 2.58 -3.02 14.34
C PHE A 71 1.37 -2.49 15.10
N GLY A 72 0.61 -3.35 15.79
CA GLY A 72 -0.51 -2.95 16.64
C GLY A 72 -1.71 -2.32 15.94
N TRP A 73 -1.66 -2.08 14.63
CA TRP A 73 -2.78 -1.54 13.85
C TRP A 73 -3.72 -2.62 13.33
N GLN A 74 -4.92 -2.22 12.93
CA GLN A 74 -5.84 -3.01 12.12
C GLN A 74 -5.71 -2.65 10.65
N VAL A 75 -5.91 -3.62 9.76
CA VAL A 75 -5.78 -3.42 8.31
C VAL A 75 -7.12 -3.58 7.62
N ARG A 76 -7.63 -2.49 7.04
CA ARG A 76 -8.80 -2.46 6.15
C ARG A 76 -8.34 -2.37 4.69
N VAL A 77 -8.92 -3.19 3.82
CA VAL A 77 -8.58 -3.24 2.39
C VAL A 77 -9.68 -2.57 1.57
N VAL A 78 -9.30 -1.69 0.65
CA VAL A 78 -10.18 -1.05 -0.32
C VAL A 78 -9.68 -1.38 -1.73
N VAL A 79 -10.57 -1.88 -2.59
CA VAL A 79 -10.25 -2.11 -4.01
C VAL A 79 -10.42 -0.79 -4.73
N LEU A 80 -9.35 -0.32 -5.39
CA LEU A 80 -9.38 0.86 -6.24
C LEU A 80 -9.68 0.41 -7.68
N HIS A 81 -10.64 1.08 -8.30
CA HIS A 81 -10.95 0.89 -9.71
C HIS A 81 -10.37 2.06 -10.49
N GLU A 82 -9.71 1.78 -11.61
CA GLU A 82 -9.45 2.82 -12.60
C GLU A 82 -10.81 3.39 -13.04
N GLU A 83 -10.97 4.72 -12.92
CA GLU A 83 -12.02 5.41 -13.65
C GLU A 83 -11.79 5.09 -15.14
N SER A 84 -12.83 4.57 -15.78
CA SER A 84 -12.76 4.38 -17.23
C SER A 84 -12.66 5.78 -17.80
N GLU A 85 -11.59 6.11 -18.53
CA GLU A 85 -11.57 7.30 -19.37
C GLU A 85 -12.83 7.23 -20.25
N GLU A 86 -13.86 8.01 -19.92
CA GLU A 86 -15.10 8.04 -20.69
C GLU A 86 -14.80 8.71 -22.03
N GLY A 87 -14.48 7.86 -23.00
CA GLY A 87 -14.18 8.25 -24.36
C GLY A 87 -14.28 7.07 -25.31
N GLY A 88 -15.38 6.31 -25.26
CA GLY A 88 -15.78 5.45 -26.38
C GLY A 88 -16.21 4.02 -26.04
N GLN A 89 -17.50 3.79 -26.31
CA GLN A 89 -18.14 2.53 -26.67
C GLN A 89 -18.40 1.49 -25.56
N LEU A 90 -19.70 1.31 -25.30
CA LEU A 90 -20.30 0.13 -24.68
C LEU A 90 -19.81 -1.13 -25.40
N GLN A 91 -18.94 -1.92 -24.76
CA GLN A 91 -18.81 -3.33 -25.07
C GLN A 91 -18.96 -4.14 -23.78
N SER A 92 -20.11 -4.83 -23.69
CA SER A 92 -20.45 -5.78 -22.64
C SER A 92 -19.59 -7.04 -22.78
N GLY A 93 -18.86 -7.44 -21.73
CA GLY A 93 -18.18 -8.74 -21.75
C GLY A 93 -17.43 -9.11 -20.47
N ALA A 94 -17.50 -10.40 -20.09
CA ALA A 94 -16.71 -11.00 -19.01
C ALA A 94 -15.19 -10.79 -19.17
N ALA A 95 -14.71 -10.58 -20.39
CA ALA A 95 -13.32 -10.25 -20.71
C ALA A 95 -12.87 -8.89 -20.15
N GLN A 96 -13.72 -7.86 -20.18
CA GLN A 96 -13.43 -6.54 -19.60
C GLN A 96 -13.40 -6.61 -18.07
N ARG A 97 -14.28 -7.42 -17.47
CA ARG A 97 -14.28 -7.71 -16.03
C ARG A 97 -13.01 -8.46 -15.60
N SER A 98 -12.54 -9.39 -16.42
CA SER A 98 -11.25 -10.10 -16.23
C SER A 98 -10.04 -9.16 -16.37
N LYS A 99 -10.06 -8.23 -17.34
CA LYS A 99 -9.00 -7.22 -17.53
C LYS A 99 -8.95 -6.21 -16.38
N ARG A 100 -10.09 -5.68 -15.92
CA ARG A 100 -10.18 -4.81 -14.72
C ARG A 100 -9.68 -5.49 -13.45
N ARG A 101 -9.92 -6.81 -13.29
CA ARG A 101 -9.37 -7.57 -12.15
C ARG A 101 -7.85 -7.74 -12.20
N ARG A 102 -7.25 -7.72 -13.40
CA ARG A 102 -5.79 -7.85 -13.57
C ARG A 102 -5.03 -6.55 -13.27
N ASN A 103 -5.70 -5.39 -13.40
CA ASN A 103 -5.12 -4.07 -13.13
C ASN A 103 -5.70 -3.40 -11.88
N ALA A 104 -6.25 -4.19 -10.94
CA ALA A 104 -6.78 -3.62 -9.71
C ALA A 104 -5.64 -3.14 -8.82
N HIS A 105 -5.73 -1.88 -8.38
CA HIS A 105 -4.93 -1.37 -7.28
C HIS A 105 -5.69 -1.59 -5.98
N PHE A 106 -4.95 -1.74 -4.89
CA PHE A 106 -5.51 -1.93 -3.56
C PHE A 106 -4.96 -0.85 -2.64
N ALA A 107 -5.84 -0.22 -1.86
CA ALA A 107 -5.47 0.61 -0.74
C ALA A 107 -5.61 -0.20 0.56
N TYR A 108 -4.58 -0.16 1.39
CA TYR A 108 -4.51 -0.78 2.70
C TYR A 108 -4.44 0.34 3.74
N VAL A 109 -5.53 0.51 4.48
CA VAL A 109 -5.66 1.50 5.55
C VAL A 109 -5.30 0.82 6.86
N CYS A 110 -4.20 1.26 7.47
CA CYS A 110 -3.68 0.76 8.73
C CYS A 110 -3.90 1.81 9.84
N SER A 111 -4.70 1.47 10.85
CA SER A 111 -5.12 2.35 11.95
C SER A 111 -5.32 1.58 13.24
#